data_AF-I2QQL4-F1
#
_entry.id   AF-I2QQL4-F1
#
_cell.length_a   1.000
_cell.length_b   1.000
_cell.length_c   1.000
_cell.angle_alpha   90.00
_cell.angle_beta   90.00
_cell.angle_gamma   90.00
#
_symmetry.space_group_name_H-M   'P 1'
#
loop_
_entity.id
_entity.type
_entity.pdbx_description
1 polymer ?
#
loop_
_entity_poly.entity_id
_entity_poly.type
_entity_poly.pdbx_seq_one_letter_code
_entity_poly.pdbx_strand_id
1 'polypeptide(L)' 'MSSEQQAGPATRPDHYKPRPACPKCERDTRCLTSIFDVRRDCSILIYRCDSCREDVWI' A
#
# COMPACT_ATOMS: atom_id res chain seq x y z
N MET A 1 5.32 30.26 25.20
CA MET A 1 6.66 29.86 24.70
C MET A 1 7.06 28.60 25.44
N SER A 2 7.39 27.54 24.69
CA SER A 2 7.98 26.24 25.08
C SER A 2 7.04 25.23 25.76
N SER A 3 6.57 24.21 25.03
CA SER A 3 7.13 22.83 24.88
C SER A 3 6.85 22.02 26.16
N GLU A 4 6.14 20.89 26.17
CA GLU A 4 6.51 19.62 25.51
C GLU A 4 5.24 18.79 25.20
N GLN A 5 4.99 18.49 23.93
CA GLN A 5 4.03 17.44 23.56
C GLN A 5 4.75 16.10 23.63
N GLN A 6 4.45 15.37 24.70
CA GLN A 6 4.93 14.03 24.96
C GLN A 6 4.44 13.08 23.85
N ALA A 7 5.40 12.52 23.12
CA ALA A 7 5.19 11.50 22.10
C ALA A 7 4.65 10.21 22.76
N GLY A 8 3.32 10.11 22.86
CA GLY A 8 2.63 8.83 23.05
C GLY A 8 2.75 7.98 21.77
N PRO A 9 2.79 6.64 21.88
CA PRO A 9 3.10 5.78 20.76
C PRO A 9 2.08 6.01 19.65
N ALA A 10 2.57 6.37 18.47
CA ALA A 10 1.76 6.38 17.26
C ALA A 10 1.15 4.99 17.12
N THR A 11 -0.12 4.85 17.47
CA THR A 11 -0.99 3.77 17.04
C THR A 11 -0.96 3.82 15.53
N ARG A 12 0.03 3.15 14.91
CA ARG A 12 0.04 2.94 13.47
C ARG A 12 -1.30 2.27 13.17
N PRO A 13 -2.16 2.83 12.31
CA PRO A 13 -3.24 2.04 11.77
C PRO A 13 -2.53 0.97 10.94
N ASP A 14 -2.36 -0.20 11.54
CA ASP A 14 -1.95 -1.41 10.84
C ASP A 14 -3.16 -1.85 10.02
N HIS A 15 -3.54 -1.02 9.06
CA HIS A 15 -4.39 -1.41 7.95
C HIS A 15 -3.50 -2.27 7.05
N TYR A 16 -3.26 -3.50 7.51
CA TYR A 16 -2.71 -4.56 6.70
C TYR A 16 -3.74 -4.85 5.60
N LYS A 17 -3.77 -4.00 4.56
CA LYS A 17 -4.54 -4.29 3.36
C LYS A 17 -3.95 -5.59 2.81
N PRO A 18 -4.73 -6.68 2.72
CA PRO A 18 -4.23 -7.93 2.18
C PRO A 18 -3.67 -7.64 0.78
N ARG A 19 -2.44 -8.09 0.52
CA ARG A 19 -1.85 -7.98 -0.82
C ARG A 19 -2.75 -8.75 -1.80
N PRO A 20 -3.03 -8.22 -2.99
CA PRO A 20 -3.80 -8.96 -3.96
C PRO A 20 -3.03 -10.18 -4.43
N ALA A 21 -3.75 -11.27 -4.68
CA ALA A 21 -3.26 -12.33 -5.53
C ALA A 21 -3.26 -11.88 -6.99
N CYS A 22 -2.36 -12.43 -7.80
CA CYS A 22 -2.38 -12.24 -9.23
C CYS A 22 -3.66 -12.83 -9.83
N PRO A 23 -4.46 -12.08 -10.60
CA PRO A 23 -5.72 -12.59 -11.16
C PRO A 23 -5.52 -13.70 -12.20
N LYS A 24 -4.31 -13.89 -12.73
CA LYS A 24 -4.01 -14.89 -13.76
C LYS A 24 -3.52 -16.23 -13.20
N CYS A 25 -2.75 -16.20 -12.12
CA CYS A 25 -2.08 -17.40 -11.59
C CYS A 25 -2.28 -17.60 -10.08
N GLU A 26 -3.07 -16.73 -9.44
CA GLU A 26 -3.44 -16.78 -8.02
C GLU A 26 -2.27 -16.70 -7.03
N ARG A 27 -1.05 -16.48 -7.53
CA ARG A 27 0.14 -16.30 -6.69
C ARG A 27 0.19 -14.90 -6.08
N ASP A 28 0.91 -14.81 -4.98
CA ASP A 28 1.19 -13.54 -4.31
C ASP A 28 1.86 -12.53 -5.25
N THR A 29 1.54 -11.27 -4.99
CA THR A 29 2.14 -10.13 -5.65
C THR A 29 3.06 -9.36 -4.69
N ARG A 30 4.07 -8.69 -5.24
CA ARG A 30 4.91 -7.76 -4.48
C ARG A 30 4.45 -6.33 -4.72
N CYS A 31 4.38 -5.52 -3.68
CA CYS A 31 4.17 -4.07 -3.84
C CYS A 31 5.41 -3.47 -4.50
N LEU A 32 5.23 -2.72 -5.58
CA LEU A 32 6.30 -1.99 -6.25
C LEU A 32 6.36 -0.55 -5.75
N THR A 33 5.24 0.16 -5.83
CA THR A 33 5.15 1.59 -5.52
C THR A 33 3.70 2.00 -5.25
N SER A 34 3.51 3.25 -4.83
CA SER A 34 2.20 3.89 -4.67
C SER A 34 2.16 5.19 -5.45
N ILE A 35 1.03 5.48 -6.08
CA ILE A 35 0.76 6.77 -6.74
C ILE A 35 -0.37 7.45 -5.99
N PHE A 36 -0.19 8.72 -5.62
CA PHE A 36 -1.26 9.51 -5.03
C PHE A 36 -2.15 10.11 -6.13
N ASP A 37 -3.41 9.69 -6.21
CA ASP A 37 -4.41 10.26 -7.10
C ASP A 37 -5.08 11.46 -6.45
N VAL A 38 -4.65 12.66 -6.84
CA VAL A 38 -5.16 13.94 -6.33
C VAL A 38 -6.65 14.14 -6.64
N ARG A 39 -7.17 13.55 -7.73
CA ARG A 39 -8.58 13.72 -8.10
C ARG A 39 -9.51 12.94 -7.18
N ARG A 40 -9.03 11.79 -6.66
CA ARG A 40 -9.79 10.90 -5.78
C ARG A 40 -9.38 11.04 -4.31
N ASP A 41 -8.39 11.88 -4.04
CA ASP A 41 -7.78 12.07 -2.71
C ASP A 41 -7.37 10.73 -2.07
N CYS A 42 -6.78 9.84 -2.86
CA CYS A 42 -6.40 8.50 -2.39
C CYS A 42 -5.13 7.96 -3.05
N SER A 43 -4.39 7.12 -2.32
CA SER A 43 -3.23 6.40 -2.85
C SER A 43 -3.65 5.11 -3.55
N ILE A 44 -3.24 4.97 -4.81
CA ILE A 44 -3.32 3.75 -5.62
C ILE A 44 -2.04 2.94 -5.38
N LEU A 45 -2.18 1.66 -5.06
CA LEU A 45 -1.05 0.77 -4.83
C LEU A 45 -0.81 -0.07 -6.09
N ILE A 46 0.45 -0.09 -6.54
CA ILE A 46 0.87 -0.86 -7.71
C ILE A 46 1.63 -2.08 -7.21
N TYR A 47 1.10 -3.25 -7.53
CA TYR A 47 1.70 -4.54 -7.25
C TYR A 47 2.18 -5.20 -8.55
N ARG A 48 3.09 -6.16 -8.43
CA ARG A 48 3.55 -6.96 -9.56
C ARG A 48 3.57 -8.43 -9.21
N CYS A 49 3.09 -9.26 -10.15
CA CYS A 49 3.29 -10.69 -10.11
C CYS A 49 4.60 -11.05 -10.81
N ASP A 50 5.56 -11.62 -10.09
CA ASP A 50 6.85 -12.00 -10.68
C ASP A 50 6.73 -13.22 -11.60
N SER A 51 5.71 -14.06 -11.41
CA SER A 51 5.46 -15.24 -12.26
C SER A 51 4.88 -14.86 -13.62
N CYS A 52 3.84 -14.02 -13.64
CA CYS A 52 3.22 -13.56 -14.88
C CYS A 52 3.93 -12.35 -15.51
N ARG A 53 4.78 -11.66 -14.74
CA ARG A 53 5.40 -10.36 -15.10
C ARG A 53 4.38 -9.27 -15.42
N GLU A 54 3.24 -9.31 -14.73
CA GLU A 54 2.11 -8.41 -14.91
C GLU A 54 1.94 -7.50 -13.69
N ASP A 55 1.51 -6.26 -13.94
CA ASP A 55 1.20 -5.29 -12.89
C ASP A 55 -0.28 -5.40 -12.47
N VAL A 56 -0.52 -5.34 -11.17
CA VAL A 56 -1.84 -5.42 -10.52
C VAL A 56 -2.07 -4.11 -9.78
N TRP A 57 -3.14 -3.41 -10.14
CA TRP A 57 -3.44 -2.05 -9.68
C TRP A 57 -4.67 -2.10 -8.78
N ILE A 58 -4.60 -1.49 -7.59
CA ILE A 58 -5.72 -1.39 -6.63
C ILE A 58 -5.87 0.04 -6.12
#